data_AF-A0A0Q6UBY9-F1
#
_entry.id   AF-A0A0Q6UBY9-F1
#
_cell.length_a   1.000
_cell.length_b   1.000
_cell.length_c   1.000
_cell.angle_alpha   90.00
_cell.angle_beta   90.00
_cell.angle_gamma   90.00
#
_symmetry.space_group_name_H-M   'P 1'
#
loop_
_entity.id
_entity.type
_entity.pdbx_description
1 polymer ?
#
loop_
_entity_poly.entity_id
_entity_poly.type
_entity_poly.pdbx_seq_one_letter_code
_entity_poly.pdbx_strand_id
1 'polypeptide(L)' 'MDASDLDRGIDPELLAQAERLGISVAGLSETQLRLHLQKVDPAGAEERAQRWAEENAEALKAYRERVERRGAFGDDLRTW' A
#
# COMPACT_ATOMS: atom_id res chain seq x y z
N MET A 1 5.58 20.08 19.68
CA MET A 1 5.75 18.96 18.74
C MET A 1 6.36 19.54 17.49
N ASP A 2 7.61 19.19 17.23
CA ASP A 2 8.36 19.62 16.05
C ASP A 2 7.87 18.81 14.83
N ALA A 3 7.79 19.42 13.66
CA ALA A 3 7.31 18.79 12.43
C ALA A 3 8.20 17.60 12.00
N SER A 4 9.42 17.56 12.50
CA SER A 4 10.45 16.53 12.28
C SER A 4 10.10 15.15 12.87
N ASP A 5 9.22 15.05 13.87
CA ASP A 5 8.83 13.78 14.47
C ASP A 5 7.73 13.03 13.66
N LEU A 6 7.01 13.72 12.78
CA LEU A 6 5.98 13.12 11.92
C LEU A 6 6.57 12.39 10.71
N ASP A 7 7.76 12.79 10.28
CA ASP A 7 8.43 12.31 9.06
C ASP A 7 8.96 10.86 9.19
N ARG A 8 9.28 10.44 10.43
CA ARG A 8 9.97 9.16 10.69
C ARG A 8 9.13 7.90 10.47
N GLY A 9 7.83 8.03 10.23
CA GLY A 9 6.91 6.90 10.07
C GLY A 9 6.05 6.96 8.82
N ILE A 10 6.22 7.95 7.95
CA ILE A 10 5.45 8.07 6.71
C ILE A 10 6.32 7.60 5.55
N ASP A 11 5.74 6.76 4.70
CA ASP A 11 6.39 6.32 3.46
C ASP A 11 6.85 7.53 2.62
N PRO A 12 8.15 7.64 2.29
CA PRO A 12 8.70 8.77 1.54
C PRO A 12 8.05 8.96 0.17
N GLU A 13 7.54 7.89 -0.44
CA GLU A 13 6.83 7.99 -1.71
C GLU A 13 5.49 8.73 -1.56
N LEU A 14 4.80 8.57 -0.42
CA LEU A 14 3.57 9.30 -0.11
C LEU A 14 3.85 10.79 0.12
N LEU A 15 4.97 11.12 0.78
CA LEU A 15 5.39 12.51 0.98
C LEU A 15 5.72 13.19 -0.34
N ALA A 16 6.50 12.53 -1.20
CA ALA A 16 6.81 13.04 -2.53
C ALA A 16 5.55 13.23 -3.39
N GLN A 17 4.57 12.32 -3.30
CA GLN A 17 3.30 12.47 -4.00
C GLN A 17 2.49 13.66 -3.46
N ALA A 18 2.42 13.81 -2.13
CA ALA A 18 1.73 14.93 -1.49
C ALA A 18 2.36 16.29 -1.86
N GLU A 19 3.69 16.36 -1.90
CA GLU A 19 4.44 17.55 -2.32
C GLU A 19 4.12 17.92 -3.78
N ARG A 20 4.16 16.96 -4.71
CA ARG A 20 3.81 17.19 -6.12
C ARG A 20 2.39 17.70 -6.31
N LEU A 21 1.46 17.27 -5.45
CA LEU A 21 0.04 17.64 -5.50
C LEU A 21 -0.28 18.88 -4.63
N GLY A 22 0.70 19.46 -3.93
CA GLY A 22 0.50 20.59 -3.04
C GLY A 22 -0.37 20.28 -1.81
N ILE A 23 -0.42 19.01 -1.39
CA ILE A 23 -1.23 18.55 -0.27
C ILE A 23 -0.43 18.70 1.03
N SER A 24 -1.00 19.41 2.00
CA SER A 24 -0.41 19.52 3.32
C SER A 24 -0.49 18.19 4.07
N VAL A 25 0.65 17.71 4.54
CA VAL A 25 0.77 16.50 5.37
C VAL A 25 0.68 16.79 6.88
N ALA A 26 0.60 18.07 7.26
CA ALA A 26 0.62 18.49 8.66
C ALA A 26 -0.59 17.94 9.42
N GLY A 27 -0.32 17.18 10.50
CA GLY A 27 -1.36 16.56 11.33
C GLY A 27 -2.03 15.33 10.73
N LEU A 28 -1.55 14.83 9.58
CA LEU A 28 -2.01 13.56 9.00
C LEU A 28 -1.13 12.40 9.47
N SER A 29 -1.75 11.30 9.88
CA SER A 29 -1.06 10.00 9.94
C SER A 29 -0.82 9.44 8.54
N GLU A 30 0.13 8.52 8.40
CA GLU A 30 0.41 7.83 7.13
C GLU A 30 -0.85 7.20 6.51
N THR A 31 -1.67 6.52 7.32
CA THR A 31 -2.93 5.92 6.86
C THR A 31 -3.89 6.96 6.31
N GLN A 32 -4.03 8.11 6.99
CA GLN A 32 -4.89 9.20 6.51
C GLN A 32 -4.35 9.81 5.23
N LEU A 33 -3.03 10.02 5.14
CA LEU A 33 -2.37 10.53 3.95
C LEU A 33 -2.57 9.58 2.75
N ARG A 34 -2.36 8.28 2.96
CA ARG A 34 -2.56 7.25 1.93
C ARG A 34 -4.00 7.23 1.42
N LEU A 35 -4.99 7.26 2.33
CA LEU A 35 -6.41 7.29 1.96
C LEU A 35 -6.78 8.59 1.23
N HIS A 36 -6.18 9.71 1.61
CA HIS A 36 -6.41 10.98 0.92
C HIS A 36 -5.82 10.94 -0.49
N LEU A 37 -4.57 10.50 -0.64
CA LEU A 37 -3.88 10.35 -1.92
C LEU A 37 -4.60 9.39 -2.87
N GLN A 38 -5.15 8.27 -2.37
CA GLN A 38 -5.97 7.36 -3.18
C GLN A 38 -7.22 8.03 -3.77
N LYS A 39 -7.79 9.01 -3.07
CA LYS A 39 -9.00 9.71 -3.54
C LYS A 39 -8.69 10.80 -4.55
N VAL A 40 -7.59 11.53 -4.36
CA VAL A 40 -7.23 12.70 -5.16
C VAL A 40 -6.33 12.36 -6.35
N ASP A 41 -5.57 11.27 -6.27
CA ASP A 41 -4.70 10.76 -7.33
C ASP A 41 -4.79 9.22 -7.42
N PRO A 42 -5.90 8.70 -7.97
CA PRO A 42 -6.09 7.26 -8.13
C PRO A 42 -5.06 6.65 -9.08
N ALA A 43 -4.62 7.37 -10.12
CA ALA A 43 -3.62 6.90 -11.06
C ALA A 43 -2.27 6.64 -10.36
N GLY A 44 -1.82 7.57 -9.51
CA GLY A 44 -0.61 7.35 -8.71
C GLY A 44 -0.73 6.19 -7.73
N ALA A 45 -1.93 5.92 -7.20
CA ALA A 45 -2.18 4.75 -6.37
C ALA A 45 -2.12 3.43 -7.16
N GLU A 46 -2.67 3.40 -8.37
CA GLU A 46 -2.62 2.24 -9.28
C GLU A 46 -1.18 1.94 -9.70
N GLU A 47 -0.40 2.95 -10.07
CA GLU A 47 1.01 2.77 -10.43
C GLU A 47 1.84 2.14 -9.29
N ARG A 48 1.60 2.57 -8.04
CA ARG A 48 2.25 1.95 -6.88
C ARG A 48 1.82 0.51 -6.66
N ALA A 49 0.52 0.23 -6.80
CA ALA A 49 0.00 -1.13 -6.69
C ALA A 49 0.63 -2.04 -7.76
N GLN A 50 0.80 -1.53 -8.97
CA GLN A 50 1.44 -2.25 -10.06
C GLN A 50 2.93 -2.50 -9.79
N ARG A 51 3.70 -1.47 -9.39
CA ARG A 51 5.11 -1.65 -9.00
C ARG A 51 5.28 -2.65 -7.87
N TRP A 52 4.45 -2.56 -6.82
CA TRP A 52 4.46 -3.53 -5.74
C TRP A 52 4.18 -4.95 -6.24
N ALA A 53 3.22 -5.12 -7.15
CA ALA A 53 2.90 -6.43 -7.72
C ALA A 53 4.04 -7.00 -8.58
N GLU A 54 4.76 -6.14 -9.31
CA GLU A 54 5.94 -6.50 -10.10
C GLU A 54 7.10 -6.92 -9.19
N GLU A 55 7.41 -6.11 -8.16
CA GLU A 55 8.45 -6.40 -7.17
C GLU A 55 8.17 -7.69 -6.38
N ASN A 56 6.90 -7.99 -6.14
CA ASN A 56 6.48 -9.17 -5.37
C ASN A 56 6.02 -10.33 -6.27
N ALA A 57 6.26 -10.27 -7.59
CA ALA A 57 5.73 -11.23 -8.54
C ALA A 57 6.16 -12.68 -8.23
N GLU A 58 7.42 -12.88 -7.83
CA GLU A 58 7.94 -14.20 -7.45
C GLU A 58 7.28 -14.73 -6.16
N ALA A 59 7.15 -13.88 -5.14
CA ALA A 59 6.50 -14.24 -3.89
C ALA A 59 5.02 -14.58 -4.11
N LEU A 60 4.33 -13.80 -4.94
CA LEU A 60 2.95 -14.07 -5.35
C LEU A 60 2.84 -15.39 -6.12
N LYS A 61 3.77 -15.68 -7.02
CA LYS A 61 3.82 -16.96 -7.75
C LYS A 61 4.00 -18.14 -6.80
N ALA A 62 5.00 -18.07 -5.91
CA ALA A 62 5.25 -19.12 -4.92
C ALA A 62 4.04 -19.35 -4.00
N TYR A 63 3.36 -18.27 -3.60
CA TYR A 63 2.14 -18.37 -2.81
C TYR A 63 1.00 -19.03 -3.60
N ARG A 64 0.79 -18.65 -4.86
CA ARG A 64 -0.22 -19.27 -5.74
C ARG A 64 0.03 -20.76 -5.92
N GLU A 65 1.26 -21.18 -6.21
CA GLU A 65 1.63 -22.59 -6.31
C GLU A 65 1.36 -23.37 -5.00
N ARG A 66 1.63 -22.74 -3.85
CA ARG A 66 1.30 -23.32 -2.53
C ARG A 66 -0.21 -23.48 -2.35
N VAL A 67 -1.01 -22.49 -2.74
CA VAL A 67 -2.47 -22.53 -2.66
C VAL A 67 -3.04 -23.59 -3.61
N GLU A 68 -2.58 -23.66 -4.85
CA GLU A 68 -3.01 -24.68 -5.81
C GLU A 68 -2.73 -26.10 -5.30
N ARG A 69 -1.57 -26.32 -4.68
CA ARG A 69 -1.19 -27.63 -4.16
C ARG A 69 -1.88 -28.01 -2.85
N ARG A 70 -2.16 -27.05 -1.96
CA ARG A 70 -2.55 -27.31 -0.56
C ARG A 70 -3.89 -26.70 -0.15
N GLY A 71 -4.60 -26.05 -1.07
CA GLY A 71 -5.74 -25.19 -0.76
C GLY A 71 -5.29 -23.87 -0.12
N ALA A 72 -6.19 -22.89 -0.10
CA ALA A 72 -6.04 -21.70 0.72
C ALA A 72 -6.23 -22.04 2.20
N PHE A 73 -5.75 -21.15 3.08
CA PHE A 73 -6.02 -21.29 4.50
C PHE A 73 -7.54 -21.19 4.75
N GLY A 74 -8.10 -22.15 5.50
CA GLY A 74 -9.52 -22.19 5.82
C GLY A 74 -10.41 -22.74 4.69
N ASP A 75 -9.85 -23.28 3.61
CA ASP A 75 -10.63 -24.00 2.60
C ASP A 75 -11.33 -25.24 3.19
N ASP A 76 -10.75 -25.84 4.23
CA ASP A 76 -11.34 -26.93 5.02
C ASP A 76 -12.54 -26.49 5.87
N LEU A 77 -12.70 -25.18 6.10
CA LEU A 77 -13.79 -24.59 6.89
C LEU A 77 -14.92 -24.04 6.03
N ARG A 78 -14.75 -23.96 4.71
CA ARG A 78 -15.79 -23.52 3.77
C ARG A 78 -16.72 -24.71 3.46
N THR A 79 -17.89 -24.76 4.10
CA THR A 79 -18.86 -25.86 3.93
C THR A 79 -20.15 -25.47 3.20
N TRP A 80 -20.16 -24.39 2.43
CA TRP A 80 -21.33 -23.98 1.63
C TRP A 80 -20.97 -23.06 0.47
#